data_AF-A0A3D2Q0W3-F1
#
_entry.id   AF-A0A3D2Q0W3-F1
#
_cell.length_a   1.000
_cell.length_b   1.000
_cell.length_c   1.000
_cell.angle_alpha   90.00
_cell.angle_beta   90.00
_cell.angle_gamma   90.00
#
_symmetry.space_group_name_H-M   'P 1'
#
loop_
_entity.id
_entity.type
_entity.pdbx_description
1 polymer ?
#
loop_
_entity_poly.entity_id
_entity_poly.type
_entity_poly.pdbx_seq_one_letter_code
_entity_poly.pdbx_strand_id
1 'polypeptide(L)' 'MIDTVEKIKLKYEHLRSYLDEKVLRLWAAVEAQSLGRGGITRVSEATSLSRTTIYVGMSELESGVPDVASRLSG' A
#
# COMPACT_ATOMS: atom_id res chain seq x y z
N MET A 1 -5.87 19.40 12.97
CA MET A 1 -6.35 18.50 11.89
C MET A 1 -5.16 17.62 11.53
N ILE A 2 -5.27 16.29 11.63
CA ILE A 2 -4.12 15.39 11.39
C ILE A 2 -3.79 15.40 9.89
N ASP A 3 -2.53 15.61 9.56
CA ASP A 3 -2.03 15.61 8.18
C ASP A 3 -2.15 14.22 7.52
N THR A 4 -2.24 14.19 6.20
CA THR A 4 -2.40 12.97 5.41
C THR A 4 -1.22 12.02 5.61
N VAL A 5 0.01 12.54 5.63
CA VAL A 5 1.22 11.74 5.88
C VAL A 5 1.14 11.08 7.26
N GLU A 6 0.74 11.84 8.29
CA GLU A 6 0.60 11.34 9.65
C GLU A 6 -0.48 10.24 9.77
N LYS A 7 -1.61 10.39 9.05
CA LYS A 7 -2.65 9.34 8.99
C LYS A 7 -2.13 8.04 8.39
N ILE A 8 -1.34 8.11 7.32
CA ILE A 8 -0.76 6.93 6.67
C ILE A 8 0.26 6.27 7.60
N LYS A 9 1.10 7.08 8.24
CA LYS A 9 2.12 6.60 9.18
C LYS A 9 1.49 5.82 10.32
N LEU A 10 0.43 6.35 10.93
CA LEU A 10 -0.32 5.66 11.97
C LEU A 10 -0.86 4.31 11.49
N LYS A 11 -1.51 4.25 10.31
CA LYS A 11 -1.99 2.98 9.75
C LYS A 11 -0.84 1.98 9.53
N TYR A 12 0.28 2.45 8.99
CA TYR A 12 1.45 1.62 8.72
C TYR A 12 2.06 1.06 10.00
N GLU A 13 2.27 1.87 11.03
CA GLU A 13 2.87 1.42 12.29
C GLU A 13 2.05 0.32 12.98
N HIS A 14 0.71 0.38 12.90
CA HIS A 14 -0.16 -0.64 13.47
C HIS A 14 -0.16 -1.95 12.66
N LEU A 15 0.04 -1.87 11.34
CA LEU A 15 -0.05 -3.04 10.46
C LEU A 15 1.30 -3.67 10.14
N ARG A 16 2.42 -2.93 10.22
CA ARG A 16 3.72 -3.37 9.68
C ARG A 16 4.22 -4.71 10.20
N SER A 17 3.90 -5.09 11.43
CA SER A 17 4.30 -6.38 12.02
C SER A 17 3.50 -7.57 11.49
N TYR A 18 2.35 -7.31 10.88
CA TYR A 18 1.43 -8.30 10.34
C TYR A 18 1.52 -8.43 8.82
N LEU A 19 2.16 -7.45 8.16
CA LEU A 19 2.29 -7.42 6.71
C LEU A 19 3.58 -8.14 6.28
N ASP A 20 3.43 -9.14 5.42
CA ASP A 20 4.57 -9.62 4.64
C ASP A 20 4.98 -8.59 3.57
N GLU A 21 6.12 -8.82 2.91
CA GLU A 21 6.66 -7.88 1.92
C GLU A 21 5.71 -7.63 0.75
N LYS A 22 4.96 -8.66 0.31
CA LYS A 22 4.03 -8.55 -0.82
C LYS A 22 2.77 -7.78 -0.43
N VAL A 23 2.13 -8.16 0.68
CA VAL A 23 0.92 -7.49 1.18
C VAL A 23 1.24 -6.04 1.55
N LEU A 24 2.44 -5.77 2.07
CA LEU A 24 2.92 -4.41 2.32
C LEU A 24 2.99 -3.57 1.03
N ARG A 25 3.56 -4.12 -0.06
CA ARG A 25 3.61 -3.42 -1.36
C ARG A 25 2.23 -3.13 -1.91
N LEU A 26 1.34 -4.11 -1.87
CA LEU A 26 -0.04 -3.95 -2.34
C LEU A 26 -0.81 -2.91 -1.52
N TRP A 27 -0.69 -2.95 -0.19
CA TRP A 27 -1.31 -1.96 0.69
C TRP A 27 -0.80 -0.55 0.41
N ALA A 28 0.52 -0.37 0.26
CA ALA A 28 1.12 0.91 -0.05
C ALA A 28 0.66 1.45 -1.41
N ALA A 29 0.49 0.57 -2.40
CA ALA A 29 -0.03 0.92 -3.71
C ALA A 29 -1.50 1.33 -3.66
N VAL A 30 -2.36 0.61 -2.91
CA VAL A 30 -3.77 0.99 -2.70
C VAL A 30 -3.88 2.35 -2.02
N GLU A 31 -3.11 2.61 -0.96
CA GLU A 31 -3.15 3.91 -0.28
C GLU A 31 -2.61 5.04 -1.16
N ALA A 32 -1.61 4.77 -1.99
CA ALA A 32 -1.13 5.77 -2.94
C ALA A 32 -2.18 6.07 -4.03
N GLN A 33 -2.91 5.06 -4.51
CA GLN A 33 -4.00 5.24 -5.47
C GLN A 33 -5.17 6.03 -4.88
N SER A 34 -5.55 5.74 -3.62
CA SER A 34 -6.69 6.40 -2.95
C SER A 34 -6.50 7.92 -2.79
N LEU A 35 -5.25 8.37 -2.70
CA LEU A 35 -4.86 9.77 -2.57
C LEU A 35 -4.73 10.52 -3.90
N GLY A 36 -4.69 9.80 -5.02
CA GLY A 36 -4.50 10.38 -6.35
C GLY A 36 -3.16 11.11 -6.52
N ARG A 37 -3.20 12.38 -6.97
CA ARG A 37 -1.98 13.13 -7.32
C ARG A 37 -1.06 13.32 -6.11
N GLY A 38 0.14 12.75 -6.21
CA GLY A 38 1.17 12.81 -5.16
C GLY A 38 0.93 11.83 -4.02
N GLY A 39 0.02 10.86 -4.16
CA GLY A 39 -0.18 9.78 -3.19
C GLY A 39 1.09 8.98 -2.94
N ILE A 40 1.81 8.62 -4.01
CA ILE A 40 3.10 7.90 -3.91
C ILE A 40 4.11 8.65 -3.04
N THR A 41 4.24 9.97 -3.23
CA THR A 41 5.15 10.79 -2.43
C THR A 41 4.77 10.76 -0.95
N ARG A 42 3.48 10.93 -0.65
CA ARG A 42 2.98 10.95 0.74
C ARG A 42 3.09 9.60 1.43
N VAL A 43 2.83 8.50 0.70
CA VAL A 43 3.00 7.14 1.24
C VAL A 43 4.47 6.82 1.48
N SER A 44 5.35 7.19 0.54
CA SER A 44 6.80 7.01 0.69
C SER A 44 7.34 7.79 1.90
N GLU A 45 6.90 9.03 2.07
CA GLU A 45 7.25 9.87 3.23
C GLU A 45 6.76 9.27 4.55
N ALA A 46 5.53 8.76 4.58
CA ALA A 46 4.93 8.18 5.79
C ALA A 46 5.53 6.83 6.21
N THR A 47 6.04 6.04 5.27
CA THR A 47 6.40 4.62 5.48
C THR A 47 7.89 4.34 5.33
N SER A 48 8.66 5.31 4.82
CA SER A 48 10.05 5.15 4.37
C SER A 48 10.23 4.11 3.26
N LEU A 49 9.15 3.63 2.64
CA LEU A 49 9.22 2.75 1.48
C LEU A 49 9.73 3.54 0.27
N SER A 50 10.54 2.88 -0.55
CA SER A 50 10.97 3.47 -1.80
C SER A 50 9.77 3.68 -2.73
N ARG A 51 9.80 4.75 -3.54
CA ARG A 51 8.76 4.95 -4.56
C ARG A 51 8.69 3.78 -5.53
N THR A 52 9.82 3.17 -5.85
CA THR A 52 9.92 1.96 -6.67
C THR A 52 9.12 0.81 -6.07
N THR A 53 9.21 0.58 -4.76
CA THR A 53 8.43 -0.43 -4.03
C THR A 53 6.92 -0.21 -4.19
N ILE A 54 6.48 1.05 -4.13
CA ILE A 54 5.07 1.43 -4.32
C ILE A 54 4.65 1.22 -5.79
N TYR A 55 5.49 1.60 -6.76
CA TYR A 55 5.23 1.36 -8.18
C TYR A 55 5.14 -0.14 -8.53
N VAL A 56 6.01 -0.96 -7.94
CA VAL A 56 5.93 -2.42 -8.08
C VAL A 56 4.59 -2.92 -7.55
N GLY A 57 4.16 -2.45 -6.37
CA GLY A 57 2.84 -2.79 -5.83
C GLY A 57 1.69 -2.35 -6.74
N MET A 58 1.78 -1.20 -7.41
CA MET A 58 0.77 -0.74 -8.38
C MET A 58 0.72 -1.65 -9.60
N SER A 59 1.89 -2.00 -10.14
CA SER A 59 1.99 -2.97 -11.25
C SER A 59 1.46 -4.35 -10.85
N GLU A 60 1.72 -4.80 -9.62
CA GLU A 60 1.18 -6.05 -9.05
C GLU A 60 -0.36 -6.01 -8.91
N LEU A 61 -0.94 -4.87 -8.52
CA LEU A 61 -2.41 -4.68 -8.47
C LEU A 61 -3.04 -4.72 -9.87
N GLU A 62 -2.41 -4.06 -10.85
CA GLU A 62 -2.88 -4.01 -12.24
C GLU A 62 -2.74 -5.37 -12.95
N SER A 63 -1.66 -6.09 -12.67
CA SER A 63 -1.36 -7.39 -13.29
C SER A 63 -2.05 -8.58 -12.64
N GLY A 64 -2.63 -8.42 -11.44
CA GLY A 64 -3.16 -9.55 -10.68
C GLY A 64 -4.20 -9.18 -9.66
N VAL A 65 -5.40 -8.77 -10.11
CA VAL A 65 -6.65 -8.95 -9.35
C VAL A 65 -6.56 -10.34 -8.71
N PRO A 66 -6.40 -10.44 -7.38
CA PRO A 66 -6.38 -11.73 -6.73
C PRO A 66 -7.73 -12.33 -6.99
N ASP A 67 -7.74 -13.54 -7.54
CA ASP A 67 -8.91 -14.36 -7.66
C ASP A 67 -9.49 -14.58 -6.26
N VAL A 68 -10.37 -13.67 -5.85
CA VAL A 68 -11.13 -13.77 -4.61
C VAL A 68 -12.02 -15.02 -4.66
N ALA A 69 -12.26 -15.59 -5.85
CA ALA A 69 -12.98 -16.84 -6.01
C ALA A 69 -12.13 -18.08 -5.66
N SER A 70 -10.82 -18.17 -6.00
CA SER A 70 -10.00 -19.34 -5.60
C SER A 70 -9.69 -19.43 -4.11
N ARG A 71 -9.80 -18.32 -3.37
CA ARG A 71 -9.60 -18.33 -1.91
C ARG A 71 -10.82 -18.82 -1.12
N LEU A 72 -11.99 -18.94 -1.76
CA LEU A 72 -13.24 -19.41 -1.14
C LEU A 72 -13.60 -20.85 -1.53
N SER A 73 -12.81 -21.50 -2.39
CA SER A 73 -13.03 -22.87 -2.85
C SER A 73 -12.13 -23.92 -2.17
N GLY A 74 -11.63 -23.63 -0.96
CA GLY A 74 -10.83 -24.55 -0.14
C GLY A 74 -11.57 -24.99 1.11
#